data_AF-A0AAD7IP47-F1
#
_entry.id   AF-A0AAD7IP47-F1
#
_cell.length_a   1.000
_cell.length_b   1.000
_cell.length_c   1.000
_cell.angle_alpha   90.00
_cell.angle_beta   90.00
_cell.angle_gamma   90.00
#
_symmetry.space_group_name_H-M   'P 1'
#
loop_
_entity.id
_entity.type
_entity.pdbx_description
1 polymer ?
#
loop_
_entity_poly.entity_id
_entity_poly.type
_entity_poly.pdbx_seq_one_letter_code
_entity_poly.pdbx_strand_id
1 'polypeptide(L)'
;MPEPFQSAVLDTVLAALSKELSVDTSEAYNDPHISSRLKNEHGVHKARLAHGYFAGWACLADTSPQVALPRELAADVLTSLRVYDTILPMGQVTSSTDVGLRMTISRAATYQDSIYHVAPKNLGGKAWRSSDEYLSVQRTWSNTGFEPLSPCVSFGWLGTQRKAIARNDLDDCDAMTLLGAVDFDMDLVESLAPAFVRAIGIANSHIAESGSRMQGAALAALLNYDVQHYVRRIQEDWVRNGRGAANFGPHMISPEDWVAALVADSTSLCAYGYQGAVAYTPSKAGSFVGLLLSNTHDLLYDLATSNLMSSVMYAAAAAVTKDDLHCIFVTSFMDGIARRYSIGAMHVPSNSLFGDNAMFAAGVWAGFSERYRTWERFVKYSRQISRSPSAEARNIEENARHHRILADFSLLDVAGAWRRVTTGTTRGDVLLVPRVTAVYRPAAAPEIAEGPLPEICATCMVQFKDLLNGCGSDEIRGVEGLPGGVVGCRAVARATAIRRAAIFAASGSCGDVCACRIGCWADIVGYRVLTALMATEKTVSNEEWLLQCYAVWTVMTFPVSVATVLSGFDLSCQMFQDEGAMGARDVLDC
;
A
#
# COMPACT_ATOMS: atom_id res chain seq x y z
N MET A 1 -11.94 -17.28 28.17
CA MET A 1 -10.77 -17.42 27.28
C MET A 1 -11.31 -17.53 25.87
N PRO A 2 -10.84 -16.73 24.90
CA PRO A 2 -11.19 -16.93 23.49
C PRO A 2 -10.75 -18.34 23.08
N GLU A 3 -11.55 -19.03 22.27
CA GLU A 3 -11.12 -20.29 21.68
C GLU A 3 -9.79 -20.10 20.93
N PRO A 4 -8.82 -21.04 21.07
CA PRO A 4 -7.59 -20.99 20.31
C PRO A 4 -7.95 -20.90 18.82
N PHE A 5 -7.33 -19.98 18.11
CA PHE A 5 -7.46 -19.90 16.65
C PHE A 5 -7.13 -21.28 16.04
N GLN A 6 -8.10 -21.92 15.40
CA GLN A 6 -7.95 -23.24 14.77
C GLN A 6 -7.86 -23.05 13.25
N SER A 7 -6.66 -22.78 12.73
CA SER A 7 -6.45 -22.91 11.28
C SER A 7 -5.96 -24.32 10.95
N ALA A 8 -6.68 -25.03 10.09
CA ALA A 8 -6.31 -26.36 9.60
C ALA A 8 -5.19 -26.35 8.52
N VAL A 9 -4.68 -25.16 8.18
CA VAL A 9 -3.76 -24.99 7.05
C VAL A 9 -2.38 -25.58 7.34
N LEU A 10 -1.80 -25.30 8.52
CA LEU A 10 -0.49 -25.87 8.89
C LEU A 10 -0.53 -27.41 8.93
N ASP A 11 -1.64 -28.02 9.35
CA ASP A 11 -1.77 -29.49 9.35
C ASP A 11 -1.79 -30.06 7.94
N THR A 12 -2.42 -29.34 7.00
CA THR A 12 -2.42 -29.68 5.58
C THR A 12 -1.01 -29.59 4.99
N VAL A 13 -0.26 -28.56 5.37
CA VAL A 13 1.16 -28.38 4.98
C VAL A 13 2.00 -29.53 5.50
N LEU A 14 1.88 -29.88 6.78
CA LEU A 14 2.65 -30.97 7.38
C LEU A 14 2.32 -32.31 6.71
N ALA A 15 1.04 -32.61 6.47
CA ALA A 15 0.63 -33.83 5.78
C ALA A 15 1.17 -33.92 4.35
N ALA A 16 1.23 -32.80 3.62
CA ALA A 16 1.80 -32.75 2.28
C ALA A 16 3.32 -33.00 2.28
N LEU A 17 4.04 -32.41 3.23
CA LEU A 17 5.48 -32.62 3.40
C LEU A 17 5.81 -34.07 3.80
N SER A 18 4.96 -34.71 4.60
CA SER A 18 5.16 -36.12 5.00
C SER A 18 4.90 -37.12 3.85
N LYS A 19 4.09 -36.76 2.84
CA LYS A 19 3.74 -37.68 1.74
C LYS A 19 4.93 -37.99 0.82
N GLU A 20 5.92 -37.10 0.73
CA GLU A 20 7.22 -37.38 0.07
C GLU A 20 8.03 -38.50 0.74
N LEU A 21 7.76 -38.81 2.01
CA LEU A 21 8.48 -39.84 2.78
C LEU A 21 7.87 -41.25 2.62
N SER A 22 6.79 -41.41 1.85
CA SER A 22 6.15 -42.72 1.61
C SER A 22 6.88 -43.58 0.57
N VAL A 23 8.21 -43.56 0.59
CA VAL A 23 9.07 -44.59 -0.04
C VAL A 23 9.35 -45.65 1.04
N ASP A 24 8.91 -46.88 0.76
CA ASP A 24 8.99 -48.11 1.56
C ASP A 24 9.59 -48.00 2.99
N THR A 25 8.68 -47.99 3.98
CA THR A 25 8.94 -47.70 5.40
C THR A 25 9.84 -48.70 6.16
N SER A 26 10.42 -49.71 5.50
CA SER A 26 11.36 -50.64 6.14
C SER A 26 12.84 -50.24 6.03
N GLU A 27 13.22 -49.41 5.05
CA GLU A 27 14.61 -48.92 4.90
C GLU A 27 14.81 -47.48 5.41
N ALA A 28 13.71 -46.71 5.50
CA ALA A 28 13.70 -45.28 5.83
C ALA A 28 14.20 -44.92 7.25
N TYR A 29 14.15 -45.85 8.21
CA TYR A 29 14.59 -45.58 9.60
C TYR A 29 16.11 -45.51 9.77
N ASN A 30 16.88 -46.04 8.80
CA ASN A 30 18.34 -46.03 8.83
C ASN A 30 18.96 -44.90 8.00
N ASP A 31 18.14 -44.12 7.28
CA ASP A 31 18.59 -42.92 6.58
C ASP A 31 18.61 -41.71 7.54
N PRO A 32 19.79 -41.12 7.81
CA PRO A 32 19.91 -39.95 8.70
C PRO A 32 19.06 -38.76 8.24
N HIS A 33 18.86 -38.61 6.92
CA HIS A 33 18.07 -37.52 6.35
C HIS A 33 16.57 -37.72 6.63
N ILE A 34 16.05 -38.94 6.52
CA ILE A 34 14.64 -39.25 6.83
C ILE A 34 14.38 -39.16 8.34
N SER A 35 15.30 -39.68 9.16
CA SER A 35 15.20 -39.60 10.63
C SER A 35 15.19 -38.15 11.15
N SER A 36 15.99 -37.26 10.54
CA SER A 36 16.00 -35.83 10.91
C SER A 36 14.71 -35.12 10.50
N ARG A 37 14.17 -35.40 9.31
CA ARG A 37 12.89 -34.82 8.83
C ARG A 37 11.70 -35.22 9.71
N LEU A 38 11.59 -36.51 10.08
CA LEU A 38 10.51 -36.98 10.98
C LEU A 38 10.62 -36.38 12.40
N LYS A 39 11.84 -36.17 12.91
CA LYS A 39 12.06 -35.47 14.19
C LYS A 39 11.64 -33.99 14.11
N ASN A 40 11.85 -33.35 12.96
CA ASN A 40 11.45 -31.97 12.73
C ASN A 40 9.92 -31.83 12.67
N GLU A 41 9.22 -32.72 11.96
CA GLU A 41 7.74 -32.72 11.91
C GLU A 41 7.13 -32.92 13.31
N HIS A 42 7.66 -33.87 14.09
CA HIS A 42 7.23 -34.06 15.47
C HIS A 42 7.52 -32.82 16.34
N GLY A 43 8.65 -32.14 16.10
CA GLY A 43 9.01 -30.87 16.73
C GLY A 43 8.02 -29.75 16.41
N VAL A 44 7.65 -29.58 15.13
CA VAL A 44 6.68 -28.59 14.67
C VAL A 44 5.30 -28.86 15.25
N HIS A 45 4.85 -30.12 15.23
CA HIS A 45 3.57 -30.51 15.80
C HIS A 45 3.53 -30.26 17.32
N LYS A 46 4.63 -30.55 18.02
CA LYS A 46 4.75 -30.28 19.46
C LYS A 46 4.76 -28.77 19.76
N ALA A 47 5.50 -27.97 18.99
CA ALA A 47 5.54 -26.52 19.12
C ALA A 47 4.14 -25.91 18.91
N ARG A 48 3.41 -26.39 17.89
CA ARG A 48 2.02 -26.02 17.63
C ARG A 48 1.09 -26.34 18.80
N LEU A 49 1.11 -27.58 19.30
CA LEU A 49 0.24 -27.98 20.40
C LEU A 49 0.54 -27.21 21.69
N ALA A 50 1.81 -26.85 21.93
CA ALA A 50 2.23 -26.16 23.14
C ALA A 50 2.03 -24.64 23.09
N HIS A 51 2.20 -24.03 21.90
CA HIS A 51 2.35 -22.58 21.75
C HIS A 51 1.52 -21.96 20.61
N GLY A 52 0.65 -22.75 19.95
CA GLY A 52 -0.25 -22.30 18.89
C GLY A 52 0.33 -22.44 17.47
N TYR A 53 -0.53 -22.26 16.46
CA TYR A 53 -0.22 -22.49 15.04
C TYR A 53 0.97 -21.69 14.52
N PHE A 54 1.10 -20.42 14.90
CA PHE A 54 2.21 -19.59 14.43
C PHE A 54 3.56 -19.99 15.02
N ALA A 55 3.60 -20.56 16.23
CA ALA A 55 4.82 -21.17 16.77
C ALA A 55 5.22 -22.43 15.97
N GLY A 56 4.24 -23.14 15.42
CA GLY A 56 4.47 -24.24 14.47
C GLY A 56 5.11 -23.75 13.17
N TRP A 57 4.59 -22.68 12.57
CA TRP A 57 5.17 -22.06 11.36
C TRP A 57 6.62 -21.58 11.57
N ALA A 58 6.92 -20.93 12.70
CA ALA A 58 8.29 -20.54 13.02
C ALA A 58 9.20 -21.75 13.25
N CYS A 59 8.72 -22.77 13.96
CA CYS A 59 9.45 -24.02 14.14
C CYS A 59 9.73 -24.71 12.79
N LEU A 60 8.81 -24.66 11.82
CA LEU A 60 9.00 -25.22 10.49
C LEU A 60 10.16 -24.52 9.76
N ALA A 61 10.19 -23.19 9.76
CA ALA A 61 11.26 -22.40 9.14
C ALA A 61 12.64 -22.63 9.81
N ASP A 62 12.65 -22.84 11.13
CA ASP A 62 13.89 -23.07 11.89
C ASP A 62 14.44 -24.47 11.68
N THR A 63 13.59 -25.48 11.82
CA THR A 63 14.00 -26.89 11.88
C THR A 63 14.18 -27.53 10.51
N SER A 64 13.55 -26.98 9.47
CA SER A 64 13.59 -27.54 8.11
C SER A 64 14.08 -26.53 7.08
N PRO A 65 15.39 -26.21 7.02
CA PRO A 65 15.96 -25.21 6.09
C PRO A 65 15.73 -25.53 4.61
N GLN A 66 15.47 -26.79 4.27
CA GLN A 66 15.09 -27.24 2.92
C GLN A 66 13.70 -26.75 2.49
N VAL A 67 12.91 -26.25 3.43
CA VAL A 67 11.62 -25.62 3.20
C VAL A 67 11.89 -24.16 2.86
N ALA A 68 11.52 -23.71 1.67
CA ALA A 68 11.89 -22.40 1.11
C ALA A 68 11.20 -21.18 1.77
N LEU A 69 10.79 -21.27 3.04
CA LEU A 69 10.20 -20.17 3.82
C LEU A 69 11.31 -19.38 4.55
N PRO A 70 11.49 -18.06 4.28
CA PRO A 70 12.50 -17.28 4.97
C PRO A 70 12.26 -17.18 6.49
N ARG A 71 13.28 -17.51 7.30
CA ARG A 71 13.18 -17.44 8.78
C ARG A 71 12.84 -16.04 9.28
N GLU A 72 13.46 -15.02 8.69
CA GLU A 72 13.20 -13.63 9.06
C GLU A 72 11.75 -13.22 8.76
N LEU A 73 11.15 -13.71 7.66
CA LEU A 73 9.74 -13.49 7.34
C LEU A 73 8.83 -14.11 8.41
N ALA A 74 9.10 -15.36 8.81
CA ALA A 74 8.32 -16.01 9.88
C ALA A 74 8.46 -15.29 11.22
N ALA A 75 9.66 -14.77 11.54
CA ALA A 75 9.89 -13.98 12.75
C ALA A 75 9.16 -12.63 12.72
N ASP A 76 9.13 -11.94 11.58
CA ASP A 76 8.37 -10.69 11.43
C ASP A 76 6.86 -10.92 11.58
N VAL A 77 6.35 -12.03 11.02
CA VAL A 77 4.94 -12.44 11.22
C VAL A 77 4.63 -12.64 12.70
N LEU A 78 5.49 -13.35 13.45
CA LEU A 78 5.32 -13.48 14.90
C LEU A 78 5.35 -12.14 15.63
N THR A 79 6.19 -11.21 15.19
CA THR A 79 6.21 -9.84 15.73
C THR A 79 4.92 -9.09 15.42
N SER A 80 4.40 -9.19 14.20
CA SER A 80 3.12 -8.58 13.81
C SER A 80 1.97 -9.03 14.69
N LEU A 81 1.84 -10.34 14.92
CA LEU A 81 0.80 -10.91 15.78
C LEU A 81 0.89 -10.38 17.21
N ARG A 82 2.10 -10.32 17.78
CA ARG A 82 2.33 -9.74 19.11
C ARG A 82 2.00 -8.25 19.15
N VAL A 83 2.29 -7.51 18.09
CA VAL A 83 1.93 -6.09 18.00
C VAL A 83 0.40 -5.96 17.97
N TYR A 84 -0.31 -6.70 17.12
CA TYR A 84 -1.77 -6.72 17.07
C TYR A 84 -2.42 -7.05 18.43
N ASP A 85 -1.85 -7.98 19.21
CA ASP A 85 -2.33 -8.34 20.55
C ASP A 85 -2.13 -7.21 21.59
N THR A 86 -1.18 -6.30 21.36
CA THR A 86 -0.80 -5.25 22.32
C THR A 86 -1.36 -3.88 21.98
N ILE A 87 -1.81 -3.67 20.73
CA ILE A 87 -2.43 -2.42 20.30
C ILE A 87 -3.72 -2.19 21.10
N LEU A 88 -3.73 -1.11 21.87
CA LEU A 88 -4.96 -0.71 22.54
C LEU A 88 -5.85 0.02 21.54
N PRO A 89 -7.14 -0.31 21.51
CA PRO A 89 -8.06 0.39 20.63
C PRO A 89 -8.34 1.79 21.19
N MET A 90 -8.09 2.86 20.43
CA MET A 90 -8.51 4.21 20.86
C MET A 90 -9.99 4.42 20.55
N GLY A 91 -10.66 5.16 21.44
CA GLY A 91 -11.91 5.83 21.08
C GLY A 91 -11.67 6.91 20.03
N GLN A 92 -12.73 7.56 19.55
CA GLN A 92 -12.63 8.64 18.56
C GLN A 92 -11.52 9.64 18.93
N VAL A 93 -10.54 9.81 18.04
CA VAL A 93 -9.54 10.86 18.13
C VAL A 93 -10.28 12.19 17.89
N THR A 94 -10.83 12.78 18.95
CA THR A 94 -11.25 14.17 18.91
C THR A 94 -9.99 15.01 19.06
N SER A 95 -9.53 15.67 17.99
CA SER A 95 -8.50 16.71 18.15
C SER A 95 -9.06 17.73 19.14
N SER A 96 -8.40 17.89 20.30
CA SER A 96 -8.86 18.78 21.37
C SER A 96 -8.67 20.26 21.05
N THR A 97 -8.05 20.56 19.92
CA THR A 97 -7.84 21.90 19.39
C THR A 97 -8.84 22.19 18.27
N ASP A 98 -9.71 23.19 18.46
CA ASP A 98 -10.55 23.75 17.39
C ASP A 98 -9.66 24.55 16.43
N VAL A 99 -9.06 23.85 15.47
CA VAL A 99 -8.21 24.42 14.41
C VAL A 99 -9.03 24.97 13.23
N GLY A 100 -10.36 24.90 13.32
CA GLY A 100 -11.30 25.36 12.29
C GLY A 100 -11.33 24.49 11.02
N LEU A 101 -10.61 23.36 11.00
CA LEU A 101 -10.63 22.36 9.93
C LEU A 101 -11.67 21.30 10.24
N ARG A 102 -12.59 21.02 9.31
CA ARG A 102 -13.70 20.09 9.54
C ARG A 102 -13.97 19.22 8.32
N MET A 103 -14.26 17.95 8.54
CA MET A 103 -14.67 17.05 7.48
C MET A 103 -15.77 16.11 7.97
N THR A 104 -16.80 15.92 7.13
CA THR A 104 -17.86 14.96 7.40
C THR A 104 -17.81 13.87 6.34
N ILE A 105 -17.69 12.61 6.75
CA ILE A 105 -17.90 11.46 5.87
C ILE A 105 -19.40 11.24 5.75
N SER A 106 -19.93 11.42 4.54
CA SER A 106 -21.37 11.47 4.30
C SER A 106 -21.86 10.43 3.31
N ARG A 107 -23.03 9.86 3.59
CA ARG A 107 -23.63 8.80 2.77
C ARG A 107 -24.29 9.31 1.47
N ALA A 108 -24.72 10.57 1.41
CA ALA A 108 -25.51 11.06 0.26
C ALA A 108 -24.67 11.61 -0.90
N ALA A 109 -25.09 11.33 -2.13
CA ALA A 109 -24.42 11.79 -3.35
C ALA A 109 -24.47 13.33 -3.54
N THR A 110 -25.45 14.02 -2.94
CA THR A 110 -25.64 15.48 -3.05
C THR A 110 -24.54 16.31 -2.36
N TYR A 111 -23.65 15.68 -1.59
CA TYR A 111 -22.58 16.35 -0.85
C TYR A 111 -21.30 16.60 -1.67
N GLN A 112 -21.26 16.14 -2.92
CA GLN A 112 -20.15 16.40 -3.84
C GLN A 112 -19.88 17.90 -4.03
N ASP A 113 -20.84 18.77 -3.75
CA ASP A 113 -20.74 20.22 -3.91
C ASP A 113 -20.19 20.98 -2.68
N SER A 114 -19.91 20.27 -1.57
CA SER A 114 -19.43 20.88 -0.33
C SER A 114 -17.96 20.61 -0.06
N ILE A 115 -17.23 21.63 0.37
CA ILE A 115 -15.84 21.50 0.81
C ILE A 115 -15.69 20.82 2.18
N TYR A 116 -16.79 20.62 2.91
CA TYR A 116 -16.82 20.06 4.27
C TYR A 116 -17.29 18.61 4.32
N HIS A 117 -17.61 18.02 3.18
CA HIS A 117 -18.12 16.66 3.09
C HIS A 117 -17.30 15.84 2.11
N VAL A 118 -17.21 14.54 2.36
CA VAL A 118 -16.57 13.57 1.47
C VAL A 118 -17.42 12.29 1.50
N ALA A 119 -17.64 11.69 0.34
CA ALA A 119 -18.30 10.39 0.24
C ALA A 119 -17.40 9.28 0.81
N PRO A 120 -17.96 8.12 1.18
CA PRO A 120 -17.18 7.02 1.74
C PRO A 120 -16.23 6.37 0.73
N LYS A 121 -15.37 5.51 1.27
CA LYS A 121 -14.46 4.63 0.56
C LYS A 121 -15.22 3.68 -0.37
N ASN A 122 -14.66 3.39 -1.55
CA ASN A 122 -15.26 2.45 -2.53
C ASN A 122 -14.19 1.59 -3.23
N LEU A 123 -14.59 0.53 -3.94
CA LEU A 123 -13.66 -0.39 -4.65
C LEU A 123 -13.07 0.11 -5.98
N GLY A 124 -13.05 1.42 -6.18
CA GLY A 124 -12.45 2.04 -7.35
C GLY A 124 -13.46 2.42 -8.44
N GLY A 125 -14.62 2.93 -8.03
CA GLY A 125 -15.73 3.38 -8.87
C GLY A 125 -16.11 2.46 -10.04
N LYS A 126 -16.81 3.02 -11.03
CA LYS A 126 -17.42 2.23 -12.14
C LYS A 126 -17.07 2.78 -13.53
N ALA A 127 -16.36 3.91 -13.63
CA ALA A 127 -16.04 4.56 -14.91
C ALA A 127 -15.13 3.72 -15.81
N TRP A 128 -14.24 2.92 -15.23
CA TRP A 128 -13.35 2.01 -15.96
C TRP A 128 -14.09 0.88 -16.69
N ARG A 129 -15.32 0.51 -16.27
CA ARG A 129 -16.06 -0.62 -16.86
C ARG A 129 -16.42 -0.41 -18.32
N SER A 130 -16.60 0.84 -18.75
CA SER A 130 -16.88 1.22 -20.13
C SER A 130 -15.63 1.68 -20.90
N SER A 131 -14.43 1.52 -20.32
CA SER A 131 -13.20 1.99 -20.94
C SER A 131 -12.60 0.91 -21.85
N ASP A 132 -12.66 1.13 -23.17
CA ASP A 132 -12.07 0.24 -24.17
C ASP A 132 -10.57 -0.01 -23.93
N GLU A 133 -9.83 1.04 -23.55
CA GLU A 133 -8.41 0.92 -23.20
C GLU A 133 -8.21 -0.07 -22.05
N TYR A 134 -8.94 0.08 -20.95
CA TYR A 134 -8.81 -0.83 -19.81
C TYR A 134 -9.24 -2.25 -20.16
N LEU A 135 -10.37 -2.42 -20.86
CA LEU A 135 -10.83 -3.75 -21.30
C LEU A 135 -9.81 -4.46 -22.20
N SER A 136 -9.03 -3.71 -22.98
CA SER A 136 -7.95 -4.26 -23.81
C SER A 136 -6.73 -4.72 -22.99
N VAL A 137 -6.41 -4.01 -21.92
CA VAL A 137 -5.22 -4.26 -21.07
C VAL A 137 -5.50 -5.34 -20.03
N GLN A 138 -6.69 -5.32 -19.43
CA GLN A 138 -7.07 -6.17 -18.31
C GLN A 138 -6.84 -7.66 -18.57
N ARG A 139 -7.14 -8.15 -19.78
CA ARG A 139 -6.92 -9.57 -20.15
C ARG A 139 -5.48 -10.04 -19.96
N THR A 140 -4.53 -9.12 -20.00
CA THR A 140 -3.11 -9.42 -19.80
C THR A 140 -2.68 -9.33 -18.33
N TRP A 141 -3.53 -8.79 -17.47
CA TRP A 141 -3.32 -8.51 -16.05
C TRP A 141 -4.22 -9.34 -15.12
N SER A 142 -5.18 -10.09 -15.64
CA SER A 142 -6.08 -10.90 -14.81
C SER A 142 -6.14 -12.34 -15.34
N ASN A 143 -5.44 -13.26 -14.67
CA ASN A 143 -5.65 -14.72 -14.79
C ASN A 143 -6.09 -15.34 -13.44
N THR A 144 -6.61 -14.50 -12.55
CA THR A 144 -6.96 -14.84 -11.17
C THR A 144 -8.27 -15.62 -11.04
N GLY A 145 -9.00 -15.84 -12.14
CA GLY A 145 -10.30 -16.54 -12.14
C GLY A 145 -11.50 -15.65 -11.77
N PHE A 146 -11.33 -14.32 -11.77
CA PHE A 146 -12.37 -13.36 -11.42
C PHE A 146 -13.04 -12.70 -12.63
N GLU A 147 -14.19 -12.07 -12.37
CA GLU A 147 -14.66 -10.95 -13.18
C GLU A 147 -13.61 -9.81 -13.22
N PRO A 148 -13.67 -8.91 -14.20
CA PRO A 148 -12.86 -7.69 -14.23
C PRO A 148 -12.68 -6.97 -12.89
N LEU A 149 -11.46 -7.01 -12.35
CA LEU A 149 -11.08 -6.28 -11.13
C LEU A 149 -10.72 -4.85 -11.48
N SER A 150 -11.27 -3.85 -10.78
CA SER A 150 -10.98 -2.44 -11.05
C SER A 150 -9.47 -2.16 -11.21
N PRO A 151 -9.04 -1.20 -12.04
CA PRO A 151 -7.62 -0.85 -12.19
C PRO A 151 -6.93 -0.59 -10.86
N CYS A 152 -7.65 0.04 -9.92
CA CYS A 152 -7.22 0.23 -8.55
C CYS A 152 -6.82 -1.09 -7.90
N VAL A 153 -7.73 -2.07 -7.90
CA VAL A 153 -7.53 -3.38 -7.28
C VAL A 153 -6.44 -4.17 -8.00
N SER A 154 -6.51 -4.23 -9.34
CA SER A 154 -5.53 -4.96 -10.15
C SER A 154 -4.11 -4.41 -9.97
N PHE A 155 -3.94 -3.09 -9.97
CA PHE A 155 -2.63 -2.47 -9.82
C PHE A 155 -2.11 -2.56 -8.39
N GLY A 156 -2.96 -2.28 -7.40
CA GLY A 156 -2.59 -2.33 -5.98
C GLY A 156 -2.22 -3.74 -5.49
N TRP A 157 -2.92 -4.78 -5.97
CA TRP A 157 -2.65 -6.16 -5.53
C TRP A 157 -1.69 -6.92 -6.44
N LEU A 158 -1.86 -6.83 -7.76
CA LEU A 158 -1.07 -7.64 -8.70
C LEU A 158 0.16 -6.86 -9.21
N GLY A 159 0.08 -5.52 -9.28
CA GLY A 159 1.17 -4.68 -9.76
C GLY A 159 2.44 -4.79 -8.91
N THR A 160 2.27 -4.96 -7.60
CA THR A 160 3.38 -5.11 -6.62
C THR A 160 4.28 -6.32 -6.91
N GLN A 161 3.79 -7.34 -7.63
CA GLN A 161 4.55 -8.55 -7.93
C GLN A 161 4.96 -8.73 -9.40
N ARG A 162 4.41 -7.95 -10.34
CA ARG A 162 4.64 -8.10 -11.80
C ARG A 162 6.11 -8.16 -12.22
N LYS A 163 7.00 -7.39 -11.57
CA LYS A 163 8.43 -7.35 -11.90
C LYS A 163 9.33 -8.18 -10.96
N ALA A 164 8.76 -8.67 -9.87
CA ALA A 164 9.47 -9.47 -8.86
C ALA A 164 9.40 -10.98 -9.15
N ILE A 165 8.35 -11.43 -9.84
CA ILE A 165 8.05 -12.84 -10.11
C ILE A 165 8.31 -13.18 -11.59
N ALA A 166 8.86 -14.36 -11.86
CA ALA A 166 9.12 -14.79 -13.23
C ALA A 166 7.79 -15.01 -13.99
N ARG A 167 7.78 -14.68 -15.29
CA ARG A 167 6.55 -14.75 -16.12
C ARG A 167 5.85 -16.11 -16.12
N ASN A 168 6.60 -17.20 -16.02
CA ASN A 168 6.04 -18.56 -16.01
C ASN A 168 5.34 -18.92 -14.70
N ASP A 169 5.69 -18.25 -13.61
CA ASP A 169 5.19 -18.52 -12.26
C ASP A 169 4.14 -17.48 -11.82
N LEU A 170 3.99 -16.41 -12.62
CA LEU A 170 3.23 -15.22 -12.27
C LEU A 170 1.74 -15.49 -12.10
N ASP A 171 1.15 -16.36 -12.91
CA ASP A 171 -0.28 -16.67 -12.84
C ASP A 171 -0.64 -17.43 -11.55
N ASP A 172 0.21 -18.35 -11.13
CA ASP A 172 0.02 -19.10 -9.89
C ASP A 172 0.28 -18.21 -8.66
N CYS A 173 1.28 -17.33 -8.73
CA CYS A 173 1.52 -16.35 -7.68
C CYS A 173 0.40 -15.29 -7.60
N ASP A 174 -0.14 -14.83 -8.74
CA ASP A 174 -1.32 -13.96 -8.81
C ASP A 174 -2.52 -14.61 -8.12
N ALA A 175 -2.72 -15.92 -8.32
CA ALA A 175 -3.77 -16.66 -7.65
C ALA A 175 -3.52 -16.79 -6.13
N MET A 176 -2.31 -17.13 -5.71
CA MET A 176 -1.97 -17.32 -4.29
C MET A 176 -1.99 -16.03 -3.48
N THR A 177 -1.70 -14.87 -4.09
CA THR A 177 -1.80 -13.55 -3.43
C THR A 177 -3.22 -13.24 -2.95
N LEU A 178 -4.26 -13.84 -3.54
CA LEU A 178 -5.64 -13.74 -3.06
C LEU A 178 -5.80 -14.18 -1.60
N LEU A 179 -5.00 -15.14 -1.14
CA LEU A 179 -5.07 -15.65 0.22
C LEU A 179 -4.71 -14.59 1.27
N GLY A 180 -4.05 -13.50 0.88
CA GLY A 180 -3.83 -12.36 1.75
C GLY A 180 -4.97 -11.35 1.80
N ALA A 181 -5.97 -11.43 0.90
CA ALA A 181 -7.04 -10.43 0.78
C ALA A 181 -8.23 -10.67 1.74
N VAL A 182 -7.99 -11.42 2.82
CA VAL A 182 -8.92 -11.65 3.92
C VAL A 182 -9.09 -10.36 4.73
N ASP A 183 -8.08 -9.51 4.86
CA ASP A 183 -8.23 -8.16 5.45
C ASP A 183 -9.29 -7.29 4.75
N PHE A 184 -9.53 -7.53 3.46
CA PHE A 184 -10.57 -6.89 2.63
C PHE A 184 -11.91 -7.63 2.64
N ASP A 185 -12.10 -8.64 3.48
CA ASP A 185 -13.32 -9.47 3.57
C ASP A 185 -13.72 -10.14 2.23
N MET A 186 -12.78 -10.33 1.31
CA MET A 186 -13.08 -10.91 0.00
C MET A 186 -13.46 -12.38 0.04
N ASP A 187 -12.97 -13.14 1.01
CA ASP A 187 -13.34 -14.53 1.28
C ASP A 187 -14.80 -14.67 1.75
N LEU A 188 -15.43 -13.58 2.23
CA LEU A 188 -16.85 -13.55 2.60
C LEU A 188 -17.77 -13.23 1.40
N VAL A 189 -17.20 -12.80 0.27
CA VAL A 189 -17.97 -12.51 -0.95
C VAL A 189 -18.23 -13.83 -1.69
N GLU A 190 -19.51 -14.23 -1.77
CA GLU A 190 -19.92 -15.53 -2.31
C GLU A 190 -19.38 -15.80 -3.72
N SER A 191 -19.37 -14.79 -4.60
CA SER A 191 -18.86 -14.93 -5.97
C SER A 191 -17.34 -15.17 -6.05
N LEU A 192 -16.59 -14.91 -4.97
CA LEU A 192 -15.14 -15.08 -4.92
C LEU A 192 -14.71 -16.40 -4.27
N ALA A 193 -15.62 -17.12 -3.60
CA ALA A 193 -15.32 -18.38 -2.94
C ALA A 193 -14.61 -19.42 -3.86
N PRO A 194 -15.01 -19.62 -5.14
CA PRO A 194 -14.30 -20.54 -6.03
C PRO A 194 -12.83 -20.16 -6.27
N ALA A 195 -12.50 -18.88 -6.26
CA ALA A 195 -11.13 -18.41 -6.47
C ALA A 195 -10.24 -18.67 -5.24
N PHE A 196 -10.79 -18.52 -4.02
CA PHE A 196 -10.08 -18.92 -2.80
C PHE A 196 -9.79 -20.42 -2.78
N VAL A 197 -10.77 -21.25 -3.17
CA VAL A 197 -10.57 -22.71 -3.31
C VAL A 197 -9.48 -23.02 -4.33
N ARG A 198 -9.49 -22.35 -5.49
CA ARG A 198 -8.44 -22.49 -6.50
C ARG A 198 -7.07 -22.09 -5.97
N ALA A 199 -6.97 -20.95 -5.29
CA ALA A 199 -5.71 -20.45 -4.74
C ALA A 199 -5.11 -21.41 -3.69
N ILE A 200 -5.93 -21.97 -2.80
CA ILE A 200 -5.52 -23.01 -1.86
C ILE A 200 -5.06 -24.26 -2.61
N GLY A 201 -5.78 -24.68 -3.66
CA GLY A 201 -5.41 -25.81 -4.50
C GLY A 201 -4.04 -25.66 -5.16
N ILE A 202 -3.76 -24.47 -5.72
CA ILE A 202 -2.46 -24.12 -6.33
C ILE A 202 -1.36 -24.10 -5.29
N ALA A 203 -1.58 -23.45 -4.14
CA ALA A 203 -0.60 -23.45 -3.06
C ALA A 203 -0.26 -24.90 -2.64
N ASN A 204 -1.28 -25.74 -2.45
CA ASN A 204 -1.10 -27.14 -2.06
C ASN A 204 -0.31 -27.96 -3.08
N SER A 205 -0.44 -27.71 -4.40
CA SER A 205 0.36 -28.44 -5.40
C SER A 205 1.84 -28.09 -5.34
N HIS A 206 2.21 -26.90 -4.86
CA HIS A 206 3.61 -26.45 -4.78
C HIS A 206 4.27 -26.69 -3.42
N ILE A 207 3.51 -27.01 -2.35
CA ILE A 207 4.10 -27.32 -1.02
C ILE A 207 5.10 -28.47 -1.10
N ALA A 208 4.82 -29.48 -1.94
CA ALA A 208 5.65 -30.67 -2.07
C ALA A 208 6.95 -30.44 -2.88
N GLU A 209 7.15 -29.27 -3.48
CA GLU A 209 8.33 -28.99 -4.32
C GLU A 209 9.52 -28.50 -3.48
N SER A 210 10.11 -29.37 -2.66
CA SER A 210 11.17 -28.98 -1.71
C SER A 210 12.28 -28.12 -2.33
N GLY A 211 12.48 -26.93 -1.75
CA GLY A 211 13.53 -25.99 -2.16
C GLY A 211 13.21 -25.14 -3.39
N SER A 212 12.04 -25.31 -4.01
CA SER A 212 11.62 -24.49 -5.15
C SER A 212 11.17 -23.09 -4.70
N ARG A 213 11.23 -22.11 -5.61
CA ARG A 213 10.68 -20.75 -5.35
C ARG A 213 9.17 -20.80 -5.14
N MET A 214 8.48 -21.67 -5.87
CA MET A 214 7.04 -21.85 -5.76
C MET A 214 6.63 -22.48 -4.42
N GLN A 215 7.45 -23.37 -3.85
CA GLN A 215 7.23 -23.84 -2.49
C GLN A 215 7.29 -22.67 -1.50
N GLY A 216 8.30 -21.80 -1.62
CA GLY A 216 8.42 -20.62 -0.77
C GLY A 216 7.20 -19.69 -0.89
N ALA A 217 6.75 -19.44 -2.12
CA ALA A 217 5.56 -18.65 -2.42
C ALA A 217 4.29 -19.25 -1.79
N ALA A 218 4.05 -20.54 -1.99
CA ALA A 218 2.90 -21.26 -1.46
C ALA A 218 2.85 -21.22 0.07
N LEU A 219 3.97 -21.47 0.74
CA LEU A 219 4.05 -21.45 2.20
C LEU A 219 3.81 -20.04 2.75
N ALA A 220 4.39 -19.01 2.11
CA ALA A 220 4.16 -17.64 2.52
C ALA A 220 2.70 -17.20 2.30
N ALA A 221 2.05 -17.64 1.22
CA ALA A 221 0.63 -17.36 0.95
C ALA A 221 -0.29 -18.03 1.98
N LEU A 222 -0.02 -19.28 2.34
CA LEU A 222 -0.78 -20.02 3.35
C LEU A 222 -0.56 -19.47 4.77
N LEU A 223 0.68 -19.09 5.10
CA LEU A 223 0.97 -18.36 6.33
C LEU A 223 0.20 -17.03 6.37
N ASN A 224 0.16 -16.29 5.26
CA ASN A 224 -0.61 -15.05 5.20
C ASN A 224 -2.09 -15.29 5.46
N TYR A 225 -2.68 -16.32 4.85
CA TYR A 225 -4.07 -16.69 5.10
C TYR A 225 -4.35 -16.90 6.60
N ASP A 226 -3.48 -17.63 7.30
CA ASP A 226 -3.61 -17.84 8.75
C ASP A 226 -3.51 -16.52 9.54
N VAL A 227 -2.53 -15.68 9.20
CA VAL A 227 -2.31 -14.38 9.85
C VAL A 227 -3.53 -13.48 9.69
N GLN A 228 -4.03 -13.34 8.46
CA GLN A 228 -5.14 -12.44 8.17
C GLN A 228 -6.44 -12.86 8.86
N HIS A 229 -6.70 -14.17 8.97
CA HIS A 229 -7.84 -14.68 9.75
C HIS A 229 -7.67 -14.46 11.26
N TYR A 230 -6.44 -14.60 11.78
CA TYR A 230 -6.17 -14.28 13.19
C TYR A 230 -6.39 -12.79 13.47
N VAL A 231 -5.78 -11.94 12.65
CA VAL A 231 -5.82 -10.48 12.77
C VAL A 231 -7.25 -9.97 12.63
N ARG A 232 -8.04 -10.46 11.66
CA ARG A 232 -9.45 -10.10 11.49
C ARG A 232 -10.24 -10.21 12.79
N ARG A 233 -10.04 -11.26 13.59
CA ARG A 233 -10.79 -11.44 14.86
C ARG A 233 -10.54 -10.29 15.83
N ILE A 234 -9.30 -9.81 15.92
CA ILE A 234 -8.92 -8.66 16.75
C ILE A 234 -9.55 -7.38 16.19
N GLN A 235 -9.48 -7.22 14.88
CA GLN A 235 -10.05 -6.05 14.20
C GLN A 235 -11.57 -5.96 14.32
N GLU A 236 -12.28 -7.08 14.24
CA GLU A 236 -13.73 -7.17 14.46
C GLU A 236 -14.10 -6.75 15.89
N ASP A 237 -13.26 -7.05 16.88
CA ASP A 237 -13.43 -6.54 18.24
C ASP A 237 -13.28 -5.01 18.29
N TRP A 238 -12.33 -4.43 17.57
CA TRP A 238 -12.17 -2.97 17.50
C TRP A 238 -13.42 -2.31 16.91
N VAL A 239 -13.90 -2.80 15.77
CA VAL A 239 -15.08 -2.26 15.09
C VAL A 239 -16.32 -2.39 15.98
N ARG A 240 -16.59 -3.57 16.56
CA ARG A 240 -17.75 -3.80 17.44
C ARG A 240 -17.79 -2.82 18.61
N ASN A 241 -16.63 -2.37 19.08
CA ASN A 241 -16.52 -1.43 20.19
C ASN A 241 -16.49 0.04 19.73
N GLY A 242 -16.64 0.33 18.44
CA GLY A 242 -16.56 1.68 17.88
C GLY A 242 -15.17 2.30 18.03
N ARG A 243 -14.13 1.48 17.92
CA ARG A 243 -12.72 1.88 18.11
C ARG A 243 -11.91 1.63 16.86
N GLY A 244 -10.80 2.37 16.71
CA GLY A 244 -9.80 2.13 15.67
C GLY A 244 -8.48 1.60 16.25
N ALA A 245 -7.63 1.04 15.40
CA ALA A 245 -6.28 0.60 15.77
C ALA A 245 -5.42 1.80 16.15
N ALA A 246 -5.10 1.96 17.43
CA ALA A 246 -4.30 3.08 17.89
C ALA A 246 -2.94 2.69 18.40
N ASN A 247 -1.95 3.23 17.72
CA ASN A 247 -0.56 3.03 18.04
C ASN A 247 -0.02 4.26 18.75
N PHE A 248 0.44 4.08 19.99
CA PHE A 248 0.97 5.17 20.80
C PHE A 248 2.43 5.48 20.50
N GLY A 249 3.02 4.88 19.46
CA GLY A 249 4.37 5.21 19.03
C GLY A 249 5.47 4.48 19.81
N PRO A 250 6.72 4.96 19.74
CA PRO A 250 7.93 4.23 20.15
C PRO A 250 8.00 3.78 21.61
N HIS A 251 7.24 4.42 22.50
CA HIS A 251 7.24 4.09 23.92
C HIS A 251 6.46 2.81 24.24
N MET A 252 5.52 2.40 23.38
CA MET A 252 4.77 1.15 23.51
C MET A 252 5.30 0.06 22.59
N ILE A 253 5.59 0.42 21.33
CA ILE A 253 6.05 -0.52 20.31
C ILE A 253 7.35 0.04 19.73
N SER A 254 8.43 -0.75 19.82
CA SER A 254 9.73 -0.31 19.31
C SER A 254 9.68 0.00 17.81
N PRO A 255 10.47 0.95 17.30
CA PRO A 255 10.53 1.23 15.86
C PRO A 255 10.86 -0.01 15.02
N GLU A 256 11.66 -0.94 15.55
CA GLU A 256 12.01 -2.20 14.89
C GLU A 256 10.82 -3.15 14.80
N ASP A 257 10.11 -3.36 15.91
CA ASP A 257 8.92 -4.20 15.93
C ASP A 257 7.81 -3.60 15.06
N TRP A 258 7.72 -2.26 15.02
CA TRP A 258 6.80 -1.54 14.16
C TRP A 258 7.07 -1.80 12.67
N VAL A 259 8.34 -1.72 12.26
CA VAL A 259 8.76 -2.04 10.89
C VAL A 259 8.43 -3.50 10.57
N ALA A 260 8.81 -4.44 11.43
CA ALA A 260 8.53 -5.86 11.24
C ALA A 260 7.02 -6.15 11.12
N ALA A 261 6.22 -5.53 11.99
CA ALA A 261 4.77 -5.70 12.01
C ALA A 261 4.13 -5.27 10.71
N LEU A 262 4.49 -4.09 10.18
CA LEU A 262 3.95 -3.61 8.91
C LEU A 262 4.45 -4.43 7.72
N VAL A 263 5.72 -4.80 7.66
CA VAL A 263 6.22 -5.66 6.57
C VAL A 263 5.42 -6.96 6.48
N ALA A 264 5.08 -7.55 7.63
CA ALA A 264 4.30 -8.77 7.73
C ALA A 264 2.79 -8.56 7.54
N ASP A 265 2.27 -7.37 7.84
CA ASP A 265 0.87 -6.97 7.60
C ASP A 265 0.67 -6.53 6.14
N SER A 266 0.99 -7.44 5.22
CA SER A 266 0.88 -7.21 3.78
C SER A 266 0.09 -8.33 3.14
N THR A 267 -0.95 -7.99 2.38
CA THR A 267 -1.73 -8.98 1.60
C THR A 267 -0.89 -9.74 0.57
N SER A 268 0.33 -9.26 0.26
CA SER A 268 1.19 -9.81 -0.77
C SER A 268 2.38 -10.63 -0.24
N LEU A 269 2.28 -11.25 0.95
CA LEU A 269 3.40 -12.03 1.53
C LEU A 269 3.95 -13.13 0.61
N CYS A 270 3.10 -13.68 -0.27
CA CYS A 270 3.45 -14.70 -1.26
C CYS A 270 4.77 -14.38 -2.01
N ALA A 271 4.94 -13.13 -2.45
CA ALA A 271 6.10 -12.73 -3.24
C ALA A 271 7.42 -12.74 -2.44
N TYR A 272 7.40 -12.47 -1.13
CA TYR A 272 8.61 -12.60 -0.29
C TYR A 272 9.06 -14.05 -0.16
N GLY A 273 8.11 -14.98 -0.07
CA GLY A 273 8.40 -16.42 -0.11
C GLY A 273 9.06 -16.84 -1.42
N TYR A 274 8.58 -16.30 -2.55
CA TYR A 274 9.14 -16.59 -3.87
C TYR A 274 10.60 -16.14 -4.04
N GLN A 275 10.96 -14.95 -3.53
CA GLN A 275 12.31 -14.38 -3.69
C GLN A 275 13.33 -14.94 -2.68
N GLY A 276 12.85 -15.52 -1.57
CA GLY A 276 13.68 -16.17 -0.56
C GLY A 276 14.45 -15.20 0.34
N ALA A 277 15.25 -15.76 1.25
CA ALA A 277 15.88 -15.01 2.35
C ALA A 277 16.87 -13.90 1.89
N VAL A 278 17.63 -14.15 0.82
CA VAL A 278 18.64 -13.18 0.32
C VAL A 278 17.99 -11.87 -0.16
N ALA A 279 16.81 -11.95 -0.76
CA ALA A 279 16.08 -10.80 -1.27
C ALA A 279 15.15 -10.18 -0.22
N TYR A 280 14.77 -10.93 0.83
CA TYR A 280 13.84 -10.47 1.85
C TYR A 280 14.36 -9.25 2.62
N THR A 281 15.55 -9.34 3.22
CA THR A 281 16.14 -8.27 4.02
C THR A 281 16.24 -6.94 3.27
N PRO A 282 16.81 -6.85 2.04
CA PRO A 282 16.85 -5.59 1.30
C PRO A 282 15.48 -5.14 0.78
N SER A 283 14.47 -6.02 0.73
CA SER A 283 13.11 -5.65 0.33
C SER A 283 12.31 -4.98 1.45
N LYS A 284 12.57 -5.30 2.73
CA LYS A 284 11.80 -4.78 3.88
C LYS A 284 11.57 -3.27 3.85
N ALA A 285 12.60 -2.52 3.45
CA ALA A 285 12.55 -1.08 3.33
C ALA A 285 11.40 -0.59 2.45
N GLY A 286 11.29 -1.15 1.24
CA GLY A 286 10.24 -0.75 0.30
C GLY A 286 8.85 -1.15 0.78
N SER A 287 8.71 -2.32 1.40
CA SER A 287 7.46 -2.81 1.97
C SER A 287 6.91 -1.88 3.05
N PHE A 288 7.75 -1.57 4.04
CA PHE A 288 7.41 -0.70 5.16
C PHE A 288 7.00 0.69 4.66
N VAL A 289 7.79 1.25 3.74
CA VAL A 289 7.53 2.59 3.21
C VAL A 289 6.29 2.63 2.32
N GLY A 290 6.02 1.58 1.55
CA GLY A 290 4.80 1.45 0.74
C GLY A 290 3.53 1.47 1.59
N LEU A 291 3.55 0.76 2.73
CA LEU A 291 2.43 0.78 3.70
C LEU A 291 2.31 2.12 4.41
N LEU A 292 3.43 2.69 4.88
CA LEU A 292 3.45 4.03 5.48
C LEU A 292 2.83 5.07 4.52
N LEU A 293 3.22 5.05 3.25
CA LEU A 293 2.68 5.93 2.21
C LEU A 293 1.19 5.68 1.93
N SER A 294 0.75 4.43 1.94
CA SER A 294 -0.66 4.10 1.76
C SER A 294 -1.50 4.68 2.90
N ASN A 295 -1.03 4.57 4.16
CA ASN A 295 -1.71 5.18 5.31
C ASN A 295 -1.69 6.72 5.27
N THR A 296 -0.69 7.38 4.66
CA THR A 296 -0.75 8.85 4.50
C THR A 296 -1.88 9.31 3.57
N HIS A 297 -2.34 8.42 2.68
CA HIS A 297 -3.47 8.68 1.81
C HIS A 297 -4.80 8.16 2.40
N ASP A 298 -4.79 7.13 3.26
CA ASP A 298 -6.00 6.50 3.81
C ASP A 298 -6.38 7.01 5.22
N LEU A 299 -5.57 7.89 5.84
CA LEU A 299 -5.72 8.25 7.26
C LEU A 299 -7.13 8.70 7.67
N LEU A 300 -7.81 9.55 6.90
CA LEU A 300 -9.21 9.94 7.15
C LEU A 300 -10.11 8.73 7.46
N TYR A 301 -10.03 7.71 6.62
CA TYR A 301 -10.84 6.51 6.76
C TYR A 301 -10.28 5.62 7.88
N ASP A 302 -8.95 5.66 8.10
CA ASP A 302 -8.33 4.99 9.24
C ASP A 302 -8.86 5.48 10.59
N LEU A 303 -9.16 6.78 10.68
CA LEU A 303 -9.70 7.41 11.89
C LEU A 303 -11.20 7.14 12.10
N ALA A 304 -11.92 6.66 11.09
CA ALA A 304 -13.37 6.50 11.06
C ALA A 304 -13.85 5.05 11.27
N THR A 305 -13.17 4.27 12.13
CA THR A 305 -13.35 2.82 12.41
C THR A 305 -12.59 1.84 11.50
N SER A 306 -11.31 2.11 11.23
CA SER A 306 -10.46 1.17 10.49
C SER A 306 -10.06 -0.07 11.28
N ASN A 307 -9.94 -1.15 10.53
CA ASN A 307 -9.40 -2.42 10.96
C ASN A 307 -7.87 -2.49 10.85
N LEU A 308 -7.21 -1.61 10.10
CA LEU A 308 -5.76 -1.69 9.90
C LEU A 308 -4.97 -0.88 10.94
N MET A 309 -3.78 -1.36 11.28
CA MET A 309 -2.84 -0.61 12.11
C MET A 309 -2.37 0.66 11.40
N SER A 310 -2.72 1.83 11.95
CA SER A 310 -2.35 3.10 11.31
C SER A 310 -0.90 3.52 11.61
N SER A 311 -0.06 3.54 10.57
CA SER A 311 1.31 4.06 10.61
C SER A 311 1.37 5.56 10.88
N VAL A 312 0.37 6.30 10.42
CA VAL A 312 0.31 7.75 10.64
C VAL A 312 -0.06 8.06 12.10
N MET A 313 -0.90 7.23 12.73
CA MET A 313 -1.16 7.35 14.17
C MET A 313 0.09 7.05 15.01
N TYR A 314 0.86 6.02 14.64
CA TYR A 314 2.18 5.77 15.26
C TYR A 314 3.09 7.00 15.13
N ALA A 315 3.17 7.58 13.94
CA ALA A 315 3.97 8.78 13.66
C ALA A 315 3.47 10.00 14.46
N ALA A 316 2.16 10.18 14.58
CA ALA A 316 1.56 11.26 15.35
C ALA A 316 1.91 11.14 16.84
N ALA A 317 1.80 9.93 17.40
CA ALA A 317 2.16 9.67 18.79
C ALA A 317 3.68 9.78 19.04
N ALA A 318 4.50 9.56 18.02
CA ALA A 318 5.93 9.85 18.03
C ALA A 318 6.27 11.35 17.87
N ALA A 319 5.27 12.22 17.71
CA ALA A 319 5.40 13.65 17.45
C ALA A 319 6.16 14.00 16.15
N VAL A 320 6.23 13.07 15.18
CA VAL A 320 6.97 13.29 13.93
C VAL A 320 6.11 13.82 12.79
N THR A 321 4.79 13.87 12.97
CA THR A 321 3.85 14.40 11.97
C THR A 321 3.84 15.92 11.91
N LYS A 322 4.16 16.60 13.02
CA LYS A 322 4.22 18.07 13.11
C LYS A 322 5.16 18.68 12.09
N ASP A 323 6.28 18.02 11.81
CA ASP A 323 7.30 18.47 10.86
C ASP A 323 7.28 17.66 9.56
N ASP A 324 6.18 16.94 9.28
CA ASP A 324 5.98 16.10 8.10
C ASP A 324 7.08 15.04 7.88
N LEU A 325 7.73 14.59 8.95
CA LEU A 325 8.90 13.71 8.86
C LEU A 325 8.54 12.33 8.30
N HIS A 326 7.31 11.86 8.48
CA HIS A 326 6.82 10.60 7.90
C HIS A 326 6.73 10.68 6.36
N CYS A 327 6.26 11.79 5.79
CA CYS A 327 6.26 11.99 4.33
C CYS A 327 7.67 12.24 3.78
N ILE A 328 8.51 12.97 4.52
CA ILE A 328 9.93 13.16 4.19
C ILE A 328 10.68 11.83 4.19
N PHE A 329 10.40 10.95 5.16
CA PHE A 329 10.93 9.59 5.21
C PHE A 329 10.57 8.82 3.93
N VAL A 330 9.28 8.79 3.57
CA VAL A 330 8.82 8.15 2.31
C VAL A 330 9.56 8.72 1.10
N THR A 331 9.63 10.05 0.99
CA THR A 331 10.28 10.74 -0.14
C THR A 331 11.76 10.36 -0.25
N SER A 332 12.46 10.25 0.89
CA SER A 332 13.87 9.88 0.94
C SER A 332 14.12 8.48 0.41
N PHE A 333 13.27 7.51 0.77
CA PHE A 333 13.34 6.15 0.25
C PHE A 333 12.94 6.08 -1.23
N MET A 334 11.90 6.82 -1.68
CA MET A 334 11.50 6.84 -3.10
C MET A 334 12.65 7.32 -3.98
N ASP A 335 13.32 8.40 -3.59
CA ASP A 335 14.49 8.90 -4.30
C ASP A 335 15.68 7.94 -4.22
N GLY A 336 15.92 7.33 -3.06
CA GLY A 336 16.99 6.33 -2.89
C GLY A 336 16.83 5.13 -3.82
N ILE A 337 15.63 4.53 -3.82
CA ILE A 337 15.30 3.39 -4.69
C ILE A 337 15.37 3.83 -6.15
N ALA A 338 14.83 4.99 -6.51
CA ALA A 338 14.86 5.47 -7.89
C ALA A 338 16.31 5.65 -8.40
N ARG A 339 17.23 6.17 -7.57
CA ARG A 339 18.66 6.26 -7.90
C ARG A 339 19.32 4.90 -8.11
N ARG A 340 18.92 3.87 -7.35
CA ARG A 340 19.40 2.49 -7.54
C ARG A 340 19.06 1.95 -8.94
N TYR A 341 17.89 2.32 -9.48
CA TYR A 341 17.43 1.89 -10.80
C TYR A 341 17.85 2.85 -11.94
N SER A 342 18.07 4.13 -11.67
CA SER A 342 18.50 5.10 -12.69
C SER A 342 20.00 5.08 -12.97
N ILE A 343 20.81 4.71 -11.97
CA ILE A 343 22.25 4.57 -12.09
C ILE A 343 22.53 3.06 -12.21
N GLY A 344 22.93 2.59 -13.39
CA GLY A 344 23.26 1.18 -13.67
C GLY A 344 24.48 0.61 -12.90
N ALA A 345 24.78 1.14 -11.71
CA ALA A 345 25.93 0.83 -10.88
C ALA A 345 25.71 -0.32 -9.89
N MET A 346 24.47 -0.76 -9.67
CA MET A 346 24.22 -2.03 -9.00
C MET A 346 23.76 -3.01 -10.07
N HIS A 347 24.42 -4.18 -10.16
CA HIS A 347 23.84 -5.32 -10.85
C HIS A 347 22.51 -5.63 -10.15
N VAL A 348 21.42 -5.00 -10.61
CA VAL A 348 20.08 -5.37 -10.20
C VAL A 348 19.98 -6.85 -10.59
N PRO A 349 19.56 -7.73 -9.66
CA PRO A 349 19.28 -9.12 -10.01
C PRO A 349 18.36 -9.14 -11.24
N SER A 350 18.38 -10.22 -12.01
CA SER A 350 17.50 -10.34 -13.20
C SER A 350 16.01 -10.07 -12.91
N ASN A 351 15.58 -10.14 -11.64
CA ASN A 351 14.27 -9.71 -11.15
C ASN A 351 14.41 -8.55 -10.14
N SER A 352 13.48 -7.59 -10.14
CA SER A 352 13.46 -6.49 -9.16
C SER A 352 13.13 -7.00 -7.75
N LEU A 353 13.59 -6.30 -6.70
CA LEU A 353 13.16 -6.60 -5.34
C LEU A 353 11.65 -6.35 -5.20
N PHE A 354 10.93 -7.27 -4.55
CA PHE A 354 9.49 -7.13 -4.36
C PHE A 354 9.16 -5.90 -3.53
N GLY A 355 9.95 -5.60 -2.49
CA GLY A 355 9.73 -4.41 -1.68
C GLY A 355 9.84 -3.10 -2.47
N ASP A 356 10.82 -2.99 -3.37
CA ASP A 356 10.96 -1.83 -4.26
C ASP A 356 9.74 -1.68 -5.17
N ASN A 357 9.23 -2.80 -5.70
CA ASN A 357 8.02 -2.81 -6.53
C ASN A 357 6.77 -2.44 -5.72
N ALA A 358 6.60 -3.03 -4.53
CA ALA A 358 5.50 -2.70 -3.62
C ALA A 358 5.47 -1.21 -3.29
N MET A 359 6.64 -0.61 -3.04
CA MET A 359 6.76 0.81 -2.75
C MET A 359 6.36 1.70 -3.93
N PHE A 360 6.90 1.46 -5.13
CA PHE A 360 6.56 2.27 -6.30
C PHE A 360 5.12 2.05 -6.75
N ALA A 361 4.61 0.81 -6.68
CA ALA A 361 3.23 0.51 -6.99
C ALA A 361 2.29 1.24 -6.01
N ALA A 362 2.57 1.19 -4.69
CA ALA A 362 1.81 1.95 -3.69
C ALA A 362 1.87 3.46 -3.95
N GLY A 363 3.04 3.98 -4.35
CA GLY A 363 3.21 5.39 -4.67
C GLY A 363 2.39 5.88 -5.85
N VAL A 364 1.95 5.01 -6.76
CA VAL A 364 1.01 5.38 -7.82
C VAL A 364 -0.42 5.04 -7.43
N TRP A 365 -0.63 3.84 -6.93
CA TRP A 365 -1.94 3.33 -6.54
C TRP A 365 -2.61 4.26 -5.53
N ALA A 366 -1.92 4.65 -4.45
CA ALA A 366 -2.51 5.42 -3.37
C ALA A 366 -3.08 6.77 -3.85
N GLY A 367 -2.47 7.40 -4.86
CA GLY A 367 -2.90 8.71 -5.31
C GLY A 367 -3.78 8.75 -6.55
N PHE A 368 -3.83 7.67 -7.34
CA PHE A 368 -4.70 7.56 -8.52
C PHE A 368 -5.77 6.47 -8.35
N SER A 369 -5.99 6.06 -7.11
CA SER A 369 -7.06 5.15 -6.72
C SER A 369 -8.33 5.94 -6.38
N GLU A 370 -9.42 5.60 -7.05
CA GLU A 370 -10.78 6.06 -6.73
C GLU A 370 -11.23 5.66 -5.31
N ARG A 371 -10.54 4.70 -4.67
CA ARG A 371 -10.83 4.23 -3.30
C ARG A 371 -10.62 5.32 -2.26
N TYR A 372 -9.49 6.03 -2.34
CA TYR A 372 -9.07 6.99 -1.31
C TYR A 372 -9.55 8.41 -1.55
N ARG A 373 -10.11 8.66 -2.74
CA ARG A 373 -10.65 9.97 -3.15
C ARG A 373 -9.60 11.07 -2.93
N THR A 374 -8.37 10.75 -3.32
CA THR A 374 -7.16 11.53 -3.02
C THR A 374 -7.25 12.94 -3.57
N TRP A 375 -7.70 13.09 -4.82
CA TRP A 375 -7.74 14.40 -5.47
C TRP A 375 -8.91 15.24 -5.00
N GLU A 376 -10.06 14.64 -4.72
CA GLU A 376 -11.18 15.34 -4.08
C GLU A 376 -10.78 15.87 -2.70
N ARG A 377 -10.17 15.02 -1.87
CA ARG A 377 -9.70 15.41 -0.55
C ARG A 377 -8.61 16.46 -0.65
N PHE A 378 -7.63 16.30 -1.53
CA PHE A 378 -6.59 17.30 -1.75
C PHE A 378 -7.18 18.68 -2.07
N VAL A 379 -8.17 18.76 -2.97
CA VAL A 379 -8.84 20.02 -3.30
C VAL A 379 -9.57 20.61 -2.10
N LYS A 380 -10.41 19.81 -1.44
CA LYS A 380 -11.22 20.26 -0.30
C LYS A 380 -10.35 20.71 0.87
N TYR A 381 -9.34 19.92 1.19
CA TYR A 381 -8.41 20.18 2.29
C TYR A 381 -7.57 21.41 2.01
N SER A 382 -6.98 21.54 0.82
CA SER A 382 -6.19 22.74 0.46
C SER A 382 -7.01 24.02 0.56
N ARG A 383 -8.29 23.99 0.17
CA ARG A 383 -9.18 25.16 0.30
C ARG A 383 -9.51 25.50 1.75
N GLN A 384 -9.73 24.49 2.59
CA GLN A 384 -9.97 24.73 4.02
C GLN A 384 -8.70 25.22 4.73
N ILE A 385 -7.54 24.62 4.45
CA ILE A 385 -6.24 25.01 4.99
C ILE A 385 -5.92 26.46 4.65
N SER A 386 -6.00 26.85 3.38
CA SER A 386 -5.71 28.21 2.93
C SER A 386 -6.64 29.28 3.51
N ARG A 387 -7.84 28.89 3.96
CA ARG A 387 -8.81 29.78 4.62
C ARG A 387 -8.67 29.79 6.15
N SER A 388 -7.99 28.81 6.73
CA SER A 388 -7.86 28.69 8.17
C SER A 388 -6.81 29.68 8.69
N PRO A 389 -7.11 30.47 9.74
CA PRO A 389 -6.15 31.37 10.36
C PRO A 389 -5.17 30.65 11.31
N SER A 390 -5.32 29.34 11.50
CA SER A 390 -4.56 28.59 12.50
C SER A 390 -3.07 28.44 12.14
N ALA A 391 -2.22 28.32 13.16
CA ALA A 391 -0.79 28.05 12.96
C ALA A 391 -0.55 26.67 12.34
N GLU A 392 -1.38 25.69 12.69
CA GLU A 392 -1.30 24.33 12.16
C GLU A 392 -1.57 24.29 10.66
N ALA A 393 -2.63 24.96 10.19
CA ALA A 393 -2.93 25.05 8.76
C ALA A 393 -1.78 25.70 7.97
N ARG A 394 -1.19 26.79 8.50
CA ARG A 394 -0.01 27.42 7.89
C ARG A 394 1.19 26.47 7.83
N ASN A 395 1.42 25.71 8.89
CA ASN A 395 2.51 24.73 8.96
C ASN A 395 2.32 23.59 7.93
N ILE A 396 1.10 23.07 7.77
CA ILE A 396 0.79 22.09 6.73
C ILE A 396 1.07 22.66 5.34
N GLU A 397 0.61 23.88 5.06
CA GLU A 397 0.85 24.52 3.76
C GLU A 397 2.35 24.76 3.49
N GLU A 398 3.10 25.22 4.50
CA GLU A 398 4.53 25.45 4.42
C GLU A 398 5.29 24.14 4.16
N ASN A 399 5.03 23.10 4.94
CA ASN A 399 5.66 21.79 4.80
C ASN A 399 5.33 21.15 3.44
N ALA A 400 4.09 21.27 2.96
CA ALA A 400 3.70 20.71 1.68
C ALA A 400 4.46 21.33 0.49
N ARG A 401 5.00 22.54 0.63
CA ARG A 401 5.80 23.23 -0.40
C ARG A 401 7.30 23.05 -0.21
N HIS A 402 7.75 22.57 0.94
CA HIS A 402 9.16 22.35 1.23
C HIS A 402 9.59 20.94 0.85
N HIS A 403 10.41 20.83 -0.21
CA HIS A 403 11.00 19.55 -0.60
C HIS A 403 12.27 19.27 0.21
N ARG A 404 12.12 18.56 1.33
CA ARG A 404 13.23 18.10 2.19
C ARG A 404 13.35 16.57 2.13
N ILE A 405 14.55 16.08 2.45
CA ILE A 405 14.88 14.65 2.59
C ILE A 405 15.75 14.44 3.83
N LEU A 406 15.87 13.19 4.27
CA LEU A 406 16.74 12.80 5.38
C LEU A 406 18.23 12.93 4.97
N ALA A 407 19.03 13.52 5.85
CA ALA A 407 20.48 13.54 5.75
C ALA A 407 21.07 12.13 5.94
N ASP A 408 22.19 11.83 5.28
CA ASP A 408 22.98 10.59 5.43
C ASP A 408 22.13 9.30 5.43
N PHE A 409 21.14 9.27 4.53
CA PHE A 409 20.15 8.22 4.42
C PHE A 409 20.69 6.94 3.74
N SER A 410 20.35 5.75 4.27
CA SER A 410 20.66 4.44 3.69
C SER A 410 19.42 3.56 3.54
N LEU A 411 19.26 2.95 2.37
CA LEU A 411 18.16 2.01 2.06
C LEU A 411 18.23 0.70 2.85
N LEU A 412 19.39 0.35 3.42
CA LEU A 412 19.59 -0.91 4.15
C LEU A 412 19.24 -0.80 5.64
N ASP A 413 19.13 0.42 6.18
CA ASP A 413 18.88 0.68 7.61
C ASP A 413 17.50 1.32 7.81
N VAL A 414 16.43 0.63 7.38
CA VAL A 414 15.07 1.17 7.51
C VAL A 414 14.65 1.35 8.97
N ALA A 415 14.94 0.38 9.84
CA ALA A 415 14.58 0.45 11.25
C ALA A 415 15.39 1.52 11.99
N GLY A 416 16.72 1.60 11.76
CA GLY A 416 17.54 2.63 12.36
C GLY A 416 17.19 4.03 11.85
N ALA A 417 16.88 4.19 10.56
CA ALA A 417 16.38 5.45 10.02
C ALA A 417 15.03 5.85 10.65
N TRP A 418 14.10 4.91 10.78
CA TRP A 418 12.79 5.16 11.40
C TRP A 418 12.95 5.53 12.87
N ARG A 419 13.76 4.77 13.62
CA ARG A 419 14.13 5.08 15.01
C ARG A 419 14.72 6.49 15.14
N ARG A 420 15.68 6.88 14.29
CA ARG A 420 16.27 8.24 14.31
C ARG A 420 15.21 9.32 14.14
N VAL A 421 14.21 9.09 13.28
CA VAL A 421 13.08 10.00 13.07
C VAL A 421 12.17 10.04 14.29
N THR A 422 11.80 8.89 14.87
CA THR A 422 10.76 8.79 15.90
C THR A 422 11.25 8.92 17.34
N THR A 423 12.55 8.77 17.61
CA THR A 423 13.11 8.83 18.96
C THR A 423 14.27 9.83 19.10
N GLY A 424 14.75 10.42 18.00
CA GLY A 424 15.85 11.38 18.03
C GLY A 424 15.44 12.66 18.76
N THR A 425 16.29 13.17 19.66
CA THR A 425 16.12 14.50 20.26
C THR A 425 16.18 15.55 19.15
N THR A 426 15.03 16.05 18.73
CA THR A 426 14.81 16.99 17.63
C THR A 426 15.72 18.23 17.70
N ARG A 427 16.83 18.19 16.97
CA ARG A 427 17.28 19.34 16.17
C ARG A 427 17.00 18.97 14.70
N GLY A 428 15.76 19.17 14.28
CA GLY A 428 15.27 18.82 12.94
C GLY A 428 16.15 19.32 11.79
N ASP A 429 16.91 20.40 12.01
CA ASP A 429 17.84 20.94 11.01
C ASP A 429 19.05 20.04 10.71
N VAL A 430 19.49 19.20 11.65
CA VAL A 430 20.64 18.29 11.43
C VAL A 430 20.22 17.03 10.67
N LEU A 431 18.94 16.65 10.76
CA LEU A 431 18.40 15.44 10.15
C LEU A 431 17.85 15.66 8.75
N LEU A 432 17.62 16.92 8.35
CA LEU A 432 16.95 17.28 7.11
C LEU A 432 17.87 18.09 6.20
N VAL A 433 17.87 17.78 4.90
CA VAL A 433 18.55 18.57 3.87
C VAL A 433 17.59 18.91 2.73
N PRO A 434 17.84 19.99 1.97
CA PRO A 434 17.08 20.27 0.76
C PRO A 434 17.14 19.11 -0.22
N ARG A 435 16.00 18.74 -0.79
CA ARG A 435 15.91 17.69 -1.81
C ARG A 435 16.48 18.22 -3.14
N VAL A 436 17.61 17.66 -3.57
CA VAL A 436 18.16 17.94 -4.91
C VAL A 436 17.36 17.18 -5.96
N THR A 437 16.79 17.90 -6.92
CA THR A 437 15.94 17.35 -7.98
C THR A 437 16.30 17.91 -9.35
N ALA A 438 16.08 17.10 -10.38
CA ALA A 438 16.07 17.53 -11.78
C ALA A 438 14.65 17.89 -12.22
N VAL A 439 14.55 18.83 -13.15
CA VAL A 439 13.27 19.30 -13.72
C VAL A 439 12.98 18.52 -15.00
N TYR A 440 11.79 17.94 -15.06
CA TYR A 440 11.30 17.24 -16.24
C TYR A 440 9.97 17.83 -16.72
N ARG A 441 9.75 17.81 -18.04
CA ARG A 441 8.54 18.34 -18.68
C ARG A 441 7.81 17.21 -19.40
N PRO A 442 6.77 16.63 -18.78
CA PRO A 442 5.95 15.60 -19.41
C PRO A 442 5.27 16.09 -20.68
N ALA A 443 4.94 15.16 -21.57
CA ALA A 443 4.06 15.46 -22.71
C ALA A 443 2.66 15.90 -22.23
N ALA A 444 1.90 16.56 -23.11
CA ALA A 444 0.49 16.79 -22.82
C ALA A 444 -0.35 15.54 -23.03
N ALA A 445 -1.49 15.51 -22.33
CA ALA A 445 -2.47 14.42 -22.40
C ALA A 445 -3.88 14.98 -22.69
N PRO A 446 -4.12 15.59 -23.88
CA PRO A 446 -5.42 16.15 -24.21
C PRO A 446 -6.54 15.11 -24.20
N GLU A 447 -6.22 13.82 -24.39
CA GLU A 447 -7.20 12.73 -24.36
C GLU A 447 -7.86 12.54 -22.99
N ILE A 448 -7.30 13.12 -21.91
CA ILE A 448 -7.93 13.10 -20.60
C ILE A 448 -9.29 13.83 -20.63
N ALA A 449 -9.46 14.78 -21.56
CA ALA A 449 -10.70 15.52 -21.78
C ALA A 449 -11.74 14.78 -22.64
N GLU A 450 -11.39 13.63 -23.23
CA GLU A 450 -12.33 12.81 -24.03
C GLU A 450 -13.30 11.98 -23.14
N GLY A 451 -13.08 11.95 -21.83
CA GLY A 451 -13.97 11.30 -20.86
C GLY A 451 -15.12 12.20 -20.37
N PRO A 452 -15.92 11.72 -19.39
CA PRO A 452 -16.92 12.56 -18.75
C PRO A 452 -16.25 13.77 -18.09
N LEU A 453 -16.70 14.97 -18.45
CA LEU A 453 -16.23 16.22 -17.86
C LEU A 453 -17.07 16.59 -16.63
N PRO A 454 -16.51 17.31 -15.63
CA PRO A 454 -17.28 17.71 -14.48
C PRO A 454 -18.33 18.75 -14.86
N GLU A 455 -19.52 18.67 -14.27
CA GLU A 455 -20.56 19.67 -14.44
C GLU A 455 -20.20 20.94 -13.66
N ILE A 456 -19.51 21.90 -14.29
CA ILE A 456 -19.09 23.15 -13.65
C ILE A 456 -19.61 24.37 -14.40
N CYS A 457 -19.56 25.55 -13.77
CA CYS A 457 -20.05 26.77 -14.39
C CYS A 457 -19.23 27.11 -15.66
N ALA A 458 -19.85 27.86 -16.58
CA ALA A 458 -19.25 28.18 -17.88
C ALA A 458 -17.85 28.81 -17.77
N THR A 459 -17.64 29.73 -16.81
CA THR A 459 -16.34 30.36 -16.58
C THR A 459 -15.28 29.37 -16.13
N CYS A 460 -15.59 28.49 -15.18
CA CYS A 460 -14.65 27.47 -14.71
C CYS A 460 -14.39 26.44 -15.82
N MET A 461 -15.39 26.11 -16.63
CA MET A 461 -15.26 25.17 -17.74
C MET A 461 -14.27 25.63 -18.81
N VAL A 462 -14.25 26.93 -19.15
CA VAL A 462 -13.27 27.48 -20.10
C VAL A 462 -11.85 27.27 -19.58
N GLN A 463 -11.58 27.74 -18.36
CA GLN A 463 -10.25 27.60 -17.74
C GLN A 463 -9.85 26.14 -17.54
N PHE A 464 -10.79 25.29 -17.12
CA PHE A 464 -10.55 23.86 -16.95
C PHE A 464 -10.14 23.21 -18.27
N LYS A 465 -10.85 23.49 -19.38
CA LYS A 465 -10.49 22.96 -20.71
C LYS A 465 -9.15 23.50 -21.20
N ASP A 466 -8.89 24.79 -21.01
CA ASP A 466 -7.60 25.40 -21.36
C ASP A 466 -6.45 24.74 -20.59
N LEU A 467 -6.66 24.45 -19.30
CA LEU A 467 -5.72 23.72 -18.48
C LEU A 467 -5.54 22.29 -18.97
N LEU A 468 -6.57 21.55 -19.37
CA LEU A 468 -6.37 20.19 -19.89
C LEU A 468 -5.62 20.17 -21.23
N ASN A 469 -5.85 21.18 -22.07
CA ASN A 469 -5.24 21.30 -23.40
C ASN A 469 -3.84 21.93 -23.39
N GLY A 470 -3.43 22.55 -22.29
CA GLY A 470 -2.16 23.27 -22.21
C GLY A 470 -0.94 22.38 -22.37
N CYS A 471 -0.01 22.77 -23.25
CA CYS A 471 1.37 22.29 -23.28
C CYS A 471 2.27 23.47 -22.87
N GLY A 472 2.98 23.42 -21.74
CA GLY A 472 4.12 24.35 -21.60
C GLY A 472 4.62 24.74 -20.22
N SER A 473 3.86 24.57 -19.13
CA SER A 473 4.29 25.00 -17.78
C SER A 473 4.46 23.87 -16.78
N ASP A 474 4.08 22.64 -17.15
CA ASP A 474 4.07 21.56 -16.18
C ASP A 474 5.44 20.95 -16.02
N GLU A 475 5.93 21.08 -14.80
CA GLU A 475 7.18 20.50 -14.35
C GLU A 475 6.88 19.44 -13.31
N ILE A 476 7.60 18.33 -13.41
CA ILE A 476 7.76 17.36 -12.32
C ILE A 476 9.21 17.41 -11.86
N ARG A 477 9.41 17.12 -10.57
CA ARG A 477 10.74 17.14 -9.95
C ARG A 477 11.05 15.79 -9.34
N GLY A 478 12.13 15.18 -9.79
CA GLY A 478 12.57 13.86 -9.34
C GLY A 478 14.09 13.75 -9.31
N VAL A 479 14.60 12.55 -9.08
CA VAL A 479 16.04 12.27 -9.16
C VAL A 479 16.58 12.58 -10.55
N GLU A 480 17.86 12.91 -10.63
CA GLU A 480 18.56 13.14 -11.90
C GLU A 480 18.71 11.82 -12.69
N GLY A 481 18.74 11.94 -14.02
CA GLY A 481 19.03 10.81 -14.92
C GLY A 481 17.84 9.92 -15.27
N LEU A 482 16.59 10.38 -15.10
CA LEU A 482 15.44 9.61 -15.56
C LEU A 482 15.46 9.49 -17.10
N PRO A 483 15.32 8.28 -17.66
CA PRO A 483 15.29 8.08 -19.11
C PRO A 483 14.15 8.83 -19.80
N GLY A 484 14.35 9.22 -21.06
CA GLY A 484 13.32 9.88 -21.86
C GLY A 484 12.04 9.05 -22.02
N GLY A 485 12.15 7.71 -22.14
CA GLY A 485 11.00 6.80 -22.20
C GLY A 485 10.19 6.75 -20.90
N VAL A 486 10.84 6.98 -19.76
CA VAL A 486 10.17 7.07 -18.44
C VAL A 486 9.36 8.36 -18.34
N VAL A 487 9.97 9.51 -18.64
CA VAL A 487 9.32 10.82 -18.53
C VAL A 487 8.26 11.03 -19.62
N GLY A 488 8.52 10.48 -20.82
CA GLY A 488 7.60 10.49 -21.95
C GLY A 488 6.45 9.48 -21.83
N CYS A 489 6.39 8.71 -20.74
CA CYS A 489 5.31 7.76 -20.52
C CYS A 489 3.95 8.49 -20.43
N ARG A 490 2.96 7.93 -21.13
CA ARG A 490 1.59 8.46 -21.16
C ARG A 490 0.95 8.57 -19.77
N ALA A 491 1.30 7.67 -18.85
CA ALA A 491 0.83 7.73 -17.48
C ALA A 491 1.28 9.01 -16.76
N VAL A 492 2.53 9.44 -16.97
CA VAL A 492 3.08 10.67 -16.39
C VAL A 492 2.35 11.89 -16.94
N ALA A 493 2.11 11.93 -18.25
CA ALA A 493 1.34 13.00 -18.90
C ALA A 493 -0.09 13.10 -18.35
N ARG A 494 -0.79 11.97 -18.20
CA ARG A 494 -2.16 11.91 -17.64
C ARG A 494 -2.20 12.35 -16.18
N ALA A 495 -1.29 11.83 -15.35
CA ALA A 495 -1.14 12.21 -13.95
C ALA A 495 -0.91 13.72 -13.79
N THR A 496 -0.05 14.27 -14.66
CA THR A 496 0.28 15.69 -14.69
C THR A 496 -0.93 16.57 -15.03
N ALA A 497 -1.75 16.16 -16.00
CA ALA A 497 -2.99 16.85 -16.34
C ALA A 497 -4.02 16.83 -15.21
N ILE A 498 -4.21 15.68 -14.54
CA ILE A 498 -5.08 15.54 -13.37
C ILE A 498 -4.61 16.46 -12.24
N ARG A 499 -3.30 16.44 -11.92
CA ARG A 499 -2.69 17.32 -10.93
C ARG A 499 -2.95 18.80 -11.25
N ARG A 500 -2.76 19.21 -12.50
CA ARG A 500 -2.97 20.60 -12.93
C ARG A 500 -4.40 21.06 -12.65
N ALA A 501 -5.38 20.24 -13.00
CA ALA A 501 -6.79 20.50 -12.69
C ALA A 501 -7.04 20.59 -11.17
N ALA A 502 -6.47 19.69 -10.38
CA ALA A 502 -6.61 19.70 -8.93
C ALA A 502 -5.96 20.93 -8.27
N ILE A 503 -4.77 21.36 -8.72
CA ILE A 503 -4.11 22.58 -8.22
C ILE A 503 -4.94 23.82 -8.55
N PHE A 504 -5.49 23.91 -9.76
CA PHE A 504 -6.43 24.97 -10.13
C PHE A 504 -7.69 24.97 -9.25
N ALA A 505 -8.24 23.80 -8.95
CA ALA A 505 -9.38 23.68 -8.06
C ALA A 505 -9.03 24.08 -6.61
N ALA A 506 -7.80 23.83 -6.18
CA ALA A 506 -7.30 24.20 -4.86
C ALA A 506 -6.99 25.70 -4.68
N SER A 507 -6.61 26.43 -5.75
CA SER A 507 -6.05 27.80 -5.68
C SER A 507 -7.06 28.93 -5.38
N GLY A 508 -8.35 28.62 -5.21
CA GLY A 508 -9.40 29.63 -5.04
C GLY A 508 -9.87 30.27 -6.36
N SER A 509 -9.27 29.93 -7.50
CA SER A 509 -9.60 30.50 -8.83
C SER A 509 -10.98 30.09 -9.35
N CYS A 510 -11.54 29.00 -8.84
CA CYS A 510 -12.92 28.57 -9.08
C CYS A 510 -13.77 28.63 -7.80
N GLY A 511 -15.09 28.75 -7.95
CA GLY A 511 -16.03 28.67 -6.82
C GLY A 511 -16.05 27.27 -6.17
N ASP A 512 -16.45 27.18 -4.91
CA ASP A 512 -16.35 25.95 -4.10
C ASP A 512 -17.04 24.74 -4.75
N VAL A 513 -18.26 24.92 -5.25
CA VAL A 513 -19.01 23.86 -5.95
C VAL A 513 -18.21 23.33 -7.14
N CYS A 514 -17.65 24.23 -7.97
CA CYS A 514 -16.86 23.82 -9.13
C CYS A 514 -15.56 23.13 -8.72
N ALA A 515 -14.89 23.62 -7.67
CA ALA A 515 -13.67 23.01 -7.14
C ALA A 515 -13.93 21.57 -6.69
N CYS A 516 -14.97 21.35 -5.89
CA CYS A 516 -15.30 20.02 -5.39
C CYS A 516 -15.63 19.05 -6.52
N ARG A 517 -16.39 19.50 -7.53
CA ARG A 517 -16.70 18.69 -8.72
C ARG A 517 -15.46 18.36 -9.56
N ILE A 518 -14.51 19.28 -9.69
CA ILE A 518 -13.22 19.01 -10.35
C ILE A 518 -12.40 17.97 -9.57
N GLY A 519 -12.35 18.09 -8.23
CA GLY A 519 -11.68 17.10 -7.39
C GLY A 519 -12.28 15.71 -7.50
N CYS A 520 -13.62 15.61 -7.46
CA CYS A 520 -14.32 14.34 -7.67
C CYS A 520 -14.08 13.75 -9.06
N TRP A 521 -14.09 14.60 -10.10
CA TRP A 521 -13.73 14.20 -11.46
C TRP A 521 -12.31 13.65 -11.55
N ALA A 522 -11.34 14.29 -10.90
CA ALA A 522 -9.94 13.88 -10.90
C ALA A 522 -9.76 12.45 -10.36
N ASP A 523 -10.50 12.08 -9.31
CA ASP A 523 -10.53 10.70 -8.82
C ASP A 523 -11.19 9.77 -9.85
N ILE A 524 -12.38 10.12 -10.38
CA ILE A 524 -13.12 9.32 -11.38
C ILE A 524 -12.28 9.00 -12.62
N VAL A 525 -11.38 9.89 -13.06
CA VAL A 525 -10.51 9.65 -14.22
C VAL A 525 -9.13 9.10 -13.85
N GLY A 526 -8.81 9.01 -12.56
CA GLY A 526 -7.53 8.53 -12.04
C GLY A 526 -7.16 7.13 -12.53
N TYR A 527 -8.16 6.26 -12.74
CA TYR A 527 -7.95 4.91 -13.27
C TYR A 527 -7.21 4.88 -14.63
N ARG A 528 -7.28 5.97 -15.42
CA ARG A 528 -6.57 6.08 -16.70
C ARG A 528 -5.06 6.17 -16.53
N VAL A 529 -4.57 6.67 -15.40
CA VAL A 529 -3.13 6.67 -15.06
C VAL A 529 -2.68 5.24 -14.77
N LEU A 530 -3.43 4.52 -13.93
CA LEU A 530 -3.16 3.12 -13.60
C LEU A 530 -3.20 2.24 -14.85
N THR A 531 -4.22 2.41 -15.68
CA THR A 531 -4.40 1.66 -16.94
C THR A 531 -3.24 1.89 -17.91
N ALA A 532 -2.71 3.12 -18.01
CA ALA A 532 -1.56 3.42 -18.86
C ALA A 532 -0.29 2.69 -18.39
N LEU A 533 -0.03 2.63 -17.07
CA LEU A 533 1.09 1.85 -16.53
C LEU A 533 0.88 0.34 -16.69
N MET A 534 -0.37 -0.12 -16.56
CA MET A 534 -0.70 -1.52 -16.83
C MET A 534 -0.39 -1.88 -18.28
N ALA A 535 -0.71 -1.00 -19.23
CA ALA A 535 -0.46 -1.21 -20.65
C ALA A 535 1.03 -1.33 -20.98
N THR A 536 1.89 -0.53 -20.34
CA THR A 536 3.33 -0.53 -20.62
C THR A 536 4.07 -1.67 -19.95
N GLU A 537 3.58 -2.22 -18.83
CA GLU A 537 4.27 -3.22 -18.01
C GLU A 537 4.93 -4.34 -18.81
N LYS A 538 4.21 -5.01 -19.71
CA LYS A 538 4.75 -6.15 -20.47
C LYS A 538 5.78 -5.76 -21.53
N THR A 539 5.78 -4.50 -21.94
CA THR A 539 6.56 -3.98 -23.08
C THR A 539 7.88 -3.33 -22.69
N VAL A 540 8.00 -2.86 -21.43
CA VAL A 540 9.21 -2.21 -20.93
C VAL A 540 9.97 -3.12 -19.95
N SER A 541 11.24 -2.77 -19.68
CA SER A 541 12.04 -3.50 -18.69
C SER A 541 11.49 -3.31 -17.27
N ASN A 542 12.00 -4.10 -16.33
CA ASN A 542 11.63 -3.99 -14.92
C ASN A 542 12.01 -2.61 -14.37
N GLU A 543 13.24 -2.17 -14.64
CA GLU A 543 13.77 -0.88 -14.20
C GLU A 543 12.99 0.27 -14.81
N GLU A 544 12.71 0.21 -16.12
CA GLU A 544 11.96 1.25 -16.80
C GLU A 544 10.53 1.37 -16.24
N TRP A 545 9.84 0.26 -16.00
CA TRP A 545 8.49 0.29 -15.44
C TRP A 545 8.46 0.85 -14.02
N LEU A 546 9.39 0.42 -13.16
CA LEU A 546 9.52 0.95 -11.79
C LEU A 546 9.82 2.45 -11.79
N LEU A 547 10.67 2.91 -12.70
CA LEU A 547 10.95 4.34 -12.88
C LEU A 547 9.75 5.10 -13.46
N GLN A 548 8.91 4.48 -14.31
CA GLN A 548 7.64 5.06 -14.74
C GLN A 548 6.68 5.24 -13.55
N CYS A 549 6.58 4.26 -12.66
CA CYS A 549 5.81 4.38 -11.43
C CYS A 549 6.34 5.49 -10.51
N TYR A 550 7.66 5.55 -10.32
CA TYR A 550 8.30 6.65 -9.59
C TYR A 550 7.99 8.01 -10.23
N ALA A 551 8.12 8.16 -11.55
CA ALA A 551 7.85 9.41 -12.25
C ALA A 551 6.39 9.85 -12.07
N VAL A 552 5.42 8.93 -12.12
CA VAL A 552 4.02 9.22 -11.79
C VAL A 552 3.88 9.67 -10.33
N TRP A 553 4.54 9.01 -9.38
CA TRP A 553 4.52 9.46 -7.98
C TRP A 553 5.08 10.88 -7.82
N THR A 554 6.15 11.24 -8.54
CA THR A 554 6.75 12.60 -8.41
C THR A 554 5.76 13.72 -8.76
N VAL A 555 4.77 13.45 -9.61
CA VAL A 555 3.67 14.39 -9.92
C VAL A 555 2.98 14.84 -8.64
N MET A 556 2.81 13.94 -7.67
CA MET A 556 2.09 14.22 -6.41
C MET A 556 2.95 14.89 -5.35
N THR A 557 4.23 15.12 -5.64
CA THR A 557 5.19 15.68 -4.67
C THR A 557 5.57 17.12 -4.95
N PHE A 558 5.27 17.65 -6.15
CA PHE A 558 5.67 18.99 -6.58
C PHE A 558 4.55 19.65 -7.40
N PRO A 559 4.29 20.96 -7.26
CA PRO A 559 4.89 21.92 -6.32
C PRO A 559 4.33 21.85 -4.90
N VAL A 560 3.29 21.04 -4.69
CA VAL A 560 2.66 20.80 -3.40
C VAL A 560 2.59 19.29 -3.20
N SER A 561 3.07 18.81 -2.05
CA SER A 561 2.99 17.41 -1.64
C SER A 561 1.56 17.05 -1.25
N VAL A 562 0.93 16.17 -2.03
CA VAL A 562 -0.43 15.68 -1.76
C VAL A 562 -0.47 14.92 -0.43
N ALA A 563 0.49 14.02 -0.18
CA ALA A 563 0.56 13.23 1.04
C ALA A 563 0.66 14.09 2.31
N THR A 564 1.45 15.18 2.25
CA THR A 564 1.60 16.15 3.36
C THR A 564 0.28 16.87 3.64
N VAL A 565 -0.41 17.33 2.58
CA VAL A 565 -1.73 17.98 2.71
C VAL A 565 -2.76 17.02 3.31
N LEU A 566 -2.85 15.79 2.79
CA LEU A 566 -3.83 14.81 3.25
C LEU A 566 -3.59 14.42 4.71
N SER A 567 -2.41 13.89 5.02
CA SER A 567 -2.12 13.41 6.37
C SER A 567 -2.09 14.54 7.41
N GLY A 568 -1.56 15.72 7.06
CA GLY A 568 -1.56 16.88 7.94
C GLY A 568 -2.97 17.38 8.25
N PHE A 569 -3.85 17.43 7.23
CA PHE A 569 -5.25 17.79 7.44
C PHE A 569 -5.97 16.77 8.32
N ASP A 570 -5.87 15.48 7.99
CA ASP A 570 -6.60 14.42 8.70
C ASP A 570 -6.24 14.38 10.19
N LEU A 571 -4.96 14.57 10.54
CA LEU A 571 -4.51 14.63 11.93
C LEU A 571 -5.00 15.87 12.69
N SER A 572 -5.30 16.95 11.97
CA SER A 572 -5.64 18.25 12.55
C SER A 572 -7.14 18.56 12.45
N CYS A 573 -7.90 17.80 11.69
CA CYS A 573 -9.31 18.12 11.43
C CYS A 573 -10.24 17.52 12.47
N GLN A 574 -11.34 18.23 12.73
CA GLN A 574 -12.47 17.64 13.42
C GLN A 574 -13.28 16.81 12.42
N MET A 575 -13.24 15.49 12.60
CA MET A 575 -13.99 14.56 11.76
C MET A 575 -15.36 14.25 12.32
N PHE A 576 -16.33 14.21 11.43
CA PHE A 576 -17.69 13.75 11.68
C PHE A 576 -18.02 12.62 10.71
N GLN A 577 -18.92 11.74 11.10
CA GLN A 577 -19.38 10.64 10.27
C GLN A 577 -20.91 10.60 10.35
N ASP A 578 -21.59 10.65 9.20
CA ASP A 578 -23.03 10.37 9.16
C ASP A 578 -23.29 8.91 9.53
N GLU A 579 -24.38 8.65 10.24
CA GLU A 579 -24.74 7.30 10.65
C GLU A 579 -24.79 6.34 9.44
N GLY A 580 -24.03 5.25 9.53
CA GLY A 580 -23.92 4.26 8.46
C GLY A 580 -23.13 4.70 7.22
N ALA A 581 -22.46 5.86 7.22
CA ALA A 581 -21.65 6.30 6.07
C ALA A 581 -20.46 5.36 5.77
N MET A 582 -19.91 4.70 6.79
CA MET A 582 -18.78 3.77 6.66
C MET A 582 -19.22 2.29 6.71
N GLY A 583 -20.53 1.98 6.62
CA GLY A 583 -21.01 0.60 6.74
C GLY A 583 -20.90 0.01 8.15
N ALA A 584 -20.84 -1.33 8.25
CA ALA A 584 -20.81 -2.09 9.51
C ALA A 584 -19.38 -2.47 10.00
N ARG A 585 -18.42 -2.54 9.09
CA ARG A 585 -16.95 -2.48 9.29
C ARG A 585 -16.40 -1.56 8.19
N ASP A 586 -15.09 -1.35 8.07
CA ASP A 586 -14.44 -0.76 6.86
C ASP A 586 -14.63 -1.67 5.60
N VAL A 587 -15.80 -2.30 5.46
CA VAL A 587 -16.21 -3.06 4.30
C VAL A 587 -16.54 -2.06 3.21
N LEU A 588 -15.72 -2.14 2.17
CA LEU A 588 -16.08 -1.96 0.77
C LEU A 588 -17.60 -1.87 0.54
N ASP A 589 -18.17 -0.66 0.56
CA ASP A 589 -19.48 -0.45 -0.06
C ASP A 589 -19.27 -0.66 -1.58
N CYS A 590 -19.77 -1.79 -2.07
CA CYS A 590 -19.63 -2.29 -3.45
C CYS A 590 -20.58 -1.60 -4.44
#